data_AF-A0A4T5JT72-F1
#
_entry.id   AF-A0A4T5JT72-F1
#
_cell.length_a   1.000
_cell.length_b   1.000
_cell.length_c   1.000
_cell.angle_alpha   90.00
_cell.angle_beta   90.00
_cell.angle_gamma   90.00
#
_symmetry.space_group_name_H-M   'P 1'
#
loop_
_entity.id
_entity.type
_entity.pdbx_description
1 polymer ?
#
loop_
_entity_poly.entity_id
_entity_poly.type
_entity_poly.pdbx_seq_one_letter_code
_entity_poly.pdbx_strand_id
1 'polypeptide(L)'
;MRSAAARLLLIPLITATIALTGCTPKTSLERHTRHYVYASDDGFDPNFYTQKSDTIRMMLPFFQQFRDMGMKDKAAGVSAETAQQRVKEFHSEKFFHSLRSTTTFAGRKYTNSDMPSPKKMKLMADTISAVYLDGYEGRQ
;
A
#
# COMPACT_ATOMS: atom_id res chain seq x y z
N MET A 1 54.82 -15.49 -13.58
CA MET A 1 53.94 -14.33 -13.89
C MET A 1 52.48 -14.70 -14.23
N ARG A 2 51.95 -15.90 -13.85
CA ARG A 2 50.56 -16.31 -14.17
C ARG A 2 49.55 -16.11 -13.03
N SER A 3 50.00 -15.93 -11.79
CA SER A 3 49.12 -15.86 -10.60
C SER A 3 48.58 -14.45 -10.28
N ALA A 4 49.32 -13.39 -10.65
CA ALA A 4 48.92 -12.00 -10.41
C ALA A 4 47.78 -11.53 -11.36
N ALA A 5 47.80 -11.98 -12.62
CA ALA A 5 46.78 -11.62 -13.61
C ALA A 5 45.40 -12.22 -13.29
N ALA A 6 45.37 -13.44 -12.73
CA ALA A 6 44.13 -14.09 -12.33
C ALA A 6 43.44 -13.40 -11.14
N ARG A 7 44.22 -12.82 -10.21
CA ARG A 7 43.69 -12.06 -9.07
C ARG A 7 43.17 -10.67 -9.47
N LEU A 8 43.76 -10.02 -10.49
CA LEU A 8 43.31 -8.71 -10.98
C LEU A 8 41.97 -8.77 -11.75
N LEU A 9 41.63 -9.92 -12.35
CA LEU A 9 40.38 -10.10 -13.09
C LEU A 9 39.18 -10.50 -12.22
N LEU A 10 39.42 -10.97 -11.00
CA LEU A 10 38.35 -11.35 -10.06
C LEU A 10 37.68 -10.14 -9.39
N ILE A 11 38.43 -9.05 -9.18
CA ILE A 11 37.93 -7.84 -8.52
C ILE A 11 36.83 -7.11 -9.34
N PRO A 12 36.99 -6.85 -10.66
CA PRO A 12 35.94 -6.19 -11.44
C PRO A 12 34.69 -7.08 -11.62
N LEU A 13 34.86 -8.41 -11.57
CA LEU A 13 33.77 -9.37 -11.74
C LEU A 13 32.85 -9.42 -10.49
N ILE A 14 33.41 -9.21 -9.29
CA ILE A 14 32.65 -9.15 -8.03
C ILE A 14 31.93 -7.81 -7.88
N THR A 15 32.49 -6.69 -8.38
CA THR A 15 31.77 -5.40 -8.38
C THR A 15 30.58 -5.38 -9.35
N ALA A 16 30.64 -6.13 -10.45
CA ALA A 16 29.54 -6.22 -11.41
C ALA A 16 28.30 -6.93 -10.83
N THR A 17 28.47 -7.93 -9.97
CA THR A 17 27.34 -8.68 -9.40
C THR A 17 26.59 -7.94 -8.30
N ILE A 18 27.24 -7.01 -7.57
CA ILE A 18 26.59 -6.18 -6.54
C ILE A 18 25.75 -5.06 -7.16
N ALA A 19 26.07 -4.62 -8.38
CA ALA A 19 25.29 -3.60 -9.08
C ALA A 19 23.91 -4.08 -9.56
N LEU A 20 23.66 -5.39 -9.57
CA LEU A 20 22.41 -6.00 -10.05
C LEU A 20 21.40 -6.34 -8.94
N THR A 21 21.76 -6.21 -7.65
CA THR A 21 20.81 -6.43 -6.54
C THR A 21 19.92 -5.22 -6.24
N GLY A 22 19.90 -4.21 -7.11
CA GLY A 22 19.21 -2.92 -6.89
C GLY A 22 17.69 -2.90 -7.06
N CYS A 23 17.07 -3.98 -7.54
CA CYS A 23 15.62 -4.04 -7.77
C CYS A 23 14.99 -5.20 -6.99
N THR A 24 14.83 -5.06 -5.67
CA THR A 24 13.86 -5.89 -4.96
C THR A 24 12.47 -5.57 -5.54
N PRO A 25 11.74 -6.56 -6.09
CA PRO A 25 10.41 -6.30 -6.61
C PRO A 25 9.54 -5.77 -5.48
N LYS A 26 8.88 -4.63 -5.73
CA LYS A 26 7.95 -4.05 -4.75
C LYS A 26 6.81 -5.03 -4.50
N THR A 27 6.46 -5.19 -3.23
CA THR A 27 5.31 -6.00 -2.85
C THR A 27 4.03 -5.41 -3.44
N SER A 28 2.99 -6.22 -3.56
CA SER A 28 1.70 -5.80 -4.09
C SER A 28 1.08 -4.74 -3.20
N LEU A 29 1.28 -4.86 -1.88
CA LEU A 29 0.91 -3.81 -0.92
C LEU A 29 1.57 -2.47 -1.27
N GLU A 30 2.88 -2.45 -1.49
CA GLU A 30 3.59 -1.24 -1.89
C GLU A 30 3.09 -0.71 -3.23
N ARG A 31 2.82 -1.58 -4.19
CA ARG A 31 2.31 -1.21 -5.52
C ARG A 31 0.95 -0.54 -5.42
N HIS A 32 0.00 -1.15 -4.72
CA HIS A 32 -1.33 -0.60 -4.49
C HIS A 32 -1.30 0.70 -3.69
N THR A 33 -0.49 0.76 -2.63
CA THR A 33 -0.34 1.98 -1.83
C THR A 33 0.23 3.14 -2.65
N ARG A 34 1.25 2.88 -3.47
CA ARG A 34 1.79 3.88 -4.40
C ARG A 34 0.73 4.32 -5.41
N HIS A 35 0.03 3.40 -6.04
CA HIS A 35 -1.04 3.74 -6.98
C HIS A 35 -2.08 4.65 -6.32
N TYR A 36 -2.54 4.31 -5.12
CA TYR A 36 -3.48 5.12 -4.34
C TYR A 36 -2.96 6.54 -4.12
N VAL A 37 -1.74 6.71 -3.58
CA VAL A 37 -1.18 8.03 -3.26
C VAL A 37 -0.97 8.91 -4.50
N TYR A 38 -0.66 8.30 -5.64
CA TYR A 38 -0.55 9.04 -6.90
C TYR A 38 -1.92 9.41 -7.47
N ALA A 39 -2.90 8.50 -7.40
CA ALA A 39 -4.24 8.73 -7.93
C ALA A 39 -5.15 9.60 -7.03
N SER A 40 -4.85 9.67 -5.73
CA SER A 40 -5.64 10.43 -4.74
C SER A 40 -5.32 11.92 -4.72
N ASP A 41 -4.16 12.29 -5.23
CA ASP A 41 -3.69 13.67 -5.31
C ASP A 41 -4.27 14.34 -6.54
N ASP A 42 -5.07 15.38 -6.29
CA ASP A 42 -5.75 16.14 -7.33
C ASP A 42 -4.88 17.29 -7.87
N GLY A 43 -3.74 17.61 -7.22
CA GLY A 43 -2.75 18.58 -7.70
C GLY A 43 -3.31 19.99 -7.93
N PHE A 44 -4.49 20.27 -7.35
CA PHE A 44 -5.28 21.45 -7.69
C PHE A 44 -4.87 22.69 -6.89
N ASP A 45 -4.36 22.51 -5.67
CA ASP A 45 -3.94 23.64 -4.83
C ASP A 45 -2.48 24.00 -5.12
N PRO A 46 -2.19 25.17 -5.72
CA PRO A 46 -0.82 25.57 -6.03
C PRO A 46 0.04 25.87 -4.79
N ASN A 47 -0.57 26.05 -3.62
CA ASN A 47 0.14 26.33 -2.37
C ASN A 47 0.53 25.06 -1.60
N PHE A 48 -0.09 23.92 -1.90
CA PHE A 48 0.12 22.67 -1.19
C PHE A 48 0.48 21.55 -2.16
N TYR A 49 1.55 20.82 -1.85
CA TYR A 49 1.91 19.63 -2.61
C TYR A 49 1.87 18.40 -1.70
N THR A 50 1.39 17.28 -2.24
CA THR A 50 1.44 16.00 -1.54
C THR A 50 2.86 15.43 -1.55
N GLN A 51 3.50 15.33 -0.39
CA GLN A 51 4.82 14.68 -0.27
C GLN A 51 4.69 13.15 -0.42
N LYS A 52 4.72 12.68 -1.67
CA LYS A 52 4.43 11.29 -2.06
C LYS A 52 5.15 10.24 -1.22
N SER A 53 6.45 10.40 -1.01
CA SER A 53 7.27 9.41 -0.28
C SER A 53 6.75 9.18 1.14
N ASP A 54 6.37 10.25 1.81
CA ASP A 54 6.00 10.24 3.21
C ASP A 54 4.54 9.83 3.34
N THR A 55 3.68 10.29 2.43
CA THR A 55 2.30 9.79 2.31
C THR A 55 2.26 8.28 2.05
N ILE A 56 3.10 7.74 1.14
CA ILE A 56 3.20 6.28 0.92
C ILE A 56 3.59 5.58 2.22
N ARG A 57 4.62 6.08 2.92
CA ARG A 57 5.09 5.50 4.18
C ARG A 57 4.01 5.50 5.26
N MET A 58 3.21 6.57 5.34
CA MET A 58 2.10 6.68 6.28
C MET A 58 0.90 5.78 5.91
N MET A 59 0.62 5.59 4.63
CA MET A 59 -0.51 4.78 4.17
C MET A 59 -0.24 3.27 4.18
N LEU A 60 1.03 2.86 4.17
CA LEU A 60 1.42 1.44 4.18
C LEU A 60 0.81 0.67 5.36
N PRO A 61 0.95 1.10 6.64
CA PRO A 61 0.32 0.41 7.77
C PRO A 61 -1.20 0.33 7.69
N PHE A 62 -1.85 1.36 7.13
CA PHE A 62 -3.31 1.36 6.94
C PHE A 62 -3.73 0.26 5.98
N PHE A 63 -3.11 0.15 4.80
CA PHE A 63 -3.44 -0.89 3.84
C PHE A 63 -2.98 -2.29 4.28
N GLN A 64 -1.89 -2.39 5.05
CA GLN A 64 -1.39 -3.66 5.60
C GLN A 64 -2.47 -4.40 6.40
N GLN A 65 -3.27 -3.67 7.18
CA GLN A 65 -4.34 -4.27 7.99
C GLN A 65 -5.35 -5.07 7.14
N PHE A 66 -5.66 -4.59 5.93
CA PHE A 66 -6.56 -5.27 5.01
C PHE A 66 -5.90 -6.47 4.33
N ARG A 67 -4.60 -6.39 4.03
CA ARG A 67 -3.82 -7.55 3.54
C ARG A 67 -3.80 -8.65 4.59
N ASP A 68 -3.50 -8.30 5.83
CA ASP A 68 -3.47 -9.23 6.97
C ASP A 68 -4.83 -9.86 7.20
N MET A 69 -5.91 -9.08 7.04
CA MET A 69 -7.27 -9.59 7.10
C MET A 69 -7.53 -10.62 6.00
N GLY A 70 -7.11 -10.38 4.76
CA GLY A 70 -7.22 -11.34 3.66
C GLY A 70 -6.45 -12.63 3.94
N MET A 71 -5.19 -12.51 4.39
CA MET A 71 -4.37 -13.67 4.77
C MET A 71 -5.01 -14.50 5.90
N LYS A 72 -5.58 -13.83 6.91
CA LYS A 72 -6.30 -14.48 8.02
C LYS A 72 -7.56 -15.19 7.55
N ASP A 73 -8.38 -14.53 6.72
CA ASP A 73 -9.60 -15.12 6.18
C ASP A 73 -9.27 -16.38 5.36
N LYS A 74 -8.22 -16.33 4.53
CA LYS A 74 -7.75 -17.50 3.78
C LYS A 74 -7.31 -18.64 4.70
N ALA A 75 -6.51 -18.33 5.72
CA ALA A 75 -6.04 -19.31 6.70
C ALA A 75 -7.19 -19.92 7.52
N ALA A 76 -8.26 -19.17 7.76
CA ALA A 76 -9.46 -19.62 8.45
C ALA A 76 -10.43 -20.42 7.55
N GLY A 77 -10.09 -20.63 6.27
CA GLY A 77 -10.94 -21.37 5.33
C GLY A 77 -12.19 -20.60 4.88
N VAL A 78 -12.21 -19.28 5.01
CA VAL A 78 -13.30 -18.43 4.48
C VAL A 78 -13.42 -18.66 2.97
N SER A 79 -14.64 -18.84 2.47
CA SER A 79 -14.87 -19.11 1.04
C SER A 79 -14.62 -17.87 0.17
N ALA A 80 -14.37 -18.09 -1.12
CA ALA A 80 -14.16 -16.99 -2.06
C ALA A 80 -15.40 -16.08 -2.16
N GLU A 81 -16.60 -16.66 -2.07
CA GLU A 81 -17.88 -15.94 -2.10
C GLU A 81 -18.01 -15.01 -0.88
N THR A 82 -17.64 -15.49 0.31
CA THR A 82 -17.63 -14.66 1.53
C THR A 82 -16.57 -13.55 1.43
N ALA A 83 -15.39 -13.84 0.91
CA ALA A 83 -14.35 -12.84 0.67
C ALA A 83 -14.83 -11.74 -0.31
N GLN A 84 -15.52 -12.13 -1.38
CA GLN A 84 -16.13 -11.19 -2.33
C GLN A 84 -17.28 -10.38 -1.71
N GLN A 85 -18.05 -10.96 -0.79
CA GLN A 85 -19.06 -10.22 -0.06
C GLN A 85 -18.44 -9.12 0.81
N ARG A 86 -17.32 -9.41 1.48
CA ARG A 86 -16.56 -8.40 2.23
C ARG A 86 -16.03 -7.29 1.32
N VAL A 87 -15.56 -7.62 0.12
CA VAL A 87 -15.13 -6.62 -0.89
C VAL A 87 -16.26 -5.65 -1.25
N LYS A 88 -17.51 -6.12 -1.33
CA LYS A 88 -18.67 -5.25 -1.53
C LYS A 88 -18.92 -4.34 -0.31
N GLU A 89 -18.72 -4.84 0.90
CA GLU A 89 -18.86 -4.04 2.12
C GLU A 89 -17.86 -2.87 2.18
N PHE A 90 -16.64 -3.05 1.67
CA PHE A 90 -15.63 -1.96 1.60
C PHE A 90 -16.08 -0.77 0.73
N HIS A 91 -17.07 -0.96 -0.13
CA HIS A 91 -17.66 0.10 -0.95
C HIS A 91 -18.86 0.79 -0.29
N SER A 92 -19.31 0.30 0.87
CA SER A 92 -20.47 0.83 1.56
C SER A 92 -20.15 2.11 2.32
N GLU A 93 -21.13 3.03 2.41
CA GLU A 93 -20.99 4.22 3.26
C GLU A 93 -20.74 3.86 4.73
N LYS A 94 -21.40 2.79 5.22
CA LYS A 94 -21.20 2.28 6.58
C LYS A 94 -19.73 1.97 6.87
N PHE A 95 -19.03 1.36 5.91
CA PHE A 95 -17.61 1.10 6.03
C PHE A 95 -16.80 2.41 6.12
N PHE A 96 -17.06 3.39 5.26
CA PHE A 96 -16.38 4.68 5.34
C PHE A 96 -16.69 5.46 6.63
N HIS A 97 -17.91 5.35 7.16
CA HIS A 97 -18.24 5.88 8.48
C HIS A 97 -17.43 5.21 9.59
N SER A 98 -17.15 3.90 9.47
CA SER A 98 -16.31 3.18 10.44
C SER A 98 -14.83 3.59 10.39
N LEU A 99 -14.36 4.14 9.26
CA LEU A 99 -13.00 4.65 9.11
C LEU A 99 -12.82 6.07 9.68
N ARG A 100 -13.90 6.74 10.10
CA ARG A 100 -13.80 8.09 10.66
C ARG A 100 -13.01 8.07 11.96
N SER A 101 -11.90 8.79 11.96
CA SER A 101 -11.12 9.05 13.16
C SER A 101 -11.52 10.36 13.82
N THR A 102 -11.49 10.40 15.14
CA THR A 102 -11.48 11.65 15.91
C THR A 102 -10.04 11.98 16.26
N THR A 103 -9.57 13.15 15.85
CA THR A 103 -8.22 13.64 16.16
C THR A 103 -8.30 14.67 17.27
N THR A 104 -7.45 14.55 18.29
CA THR A 104 -7.31 15.61 19.31
C THR A 104 -6.14 16.49 18.94
N PHE A 105 -6.38 17.79 18.77
CA PHE A 105 -5.36 18.78 18.50
C PHE A 105 -5.55 19.97 19.44
N ALA A 106 -4.49 20.40 20.13
CA ALA A 106 -4.52 21.48 21.11
C ALA A 106 -5.66 21.35 22.16
N GLY A 107 -5.90 20.13 22.65
CA GLY A 107 -6.96 19.85 23.65
C GLY A 107 -8.39 19.85 23.11
N ARG A 108 -8.60 20.09 21.81
CA ARG A 108 -9.91 20.01 21.14
C ARG A 108 -10.02 18.76 20.31
N LYS A 109 -11.19 18.11 20.36
CA LYS A 109 -11.51 16.94 19.53
C LYS A 109 -12.12 17.42 18.21
N TYR A 110 -11.51 17.00 17.12
CA TYR A 110 -11.98 17.22 15.76
C TYR A 110 -12.42 15.87 15.20
N THR A 111 -13.71 15.76 14.90
CA THR A 111 -14.20 14.68 14.06
C THR A 111 -14.12 15.17 12.64
N ASN A 112 -13.47 14.41 11.76
CA ASN A 112 -13.50 14.71 10.34
C ASN A 112 -14.97 14.56 9.87
N SER A 113 -15.68 15.69 9.73
CA SER A 113 -17.12 15.72 9.44
C SER A 113 -17.40 15.40 7.97
N ASP A 114 -16.42 15.69 7.12
CA ASP A 114 -16.59 15.71 5.68
C ASP A 114 -16.24 14.34 5.11
N MET A 115 -17.20 13.71 4.44
CA MET A 115 -16.90 12.52 3.66
C MET A 115 -15.99 12.91 2.50
N PRO A 116 -14.97 12.09 2.18
CA PRO A 116 -14.21 12.28 0.95
C PRO A 116 -15.15 12.31 -0.26
N SER A 117 -14.74 12.98 -1.34
CA SER A 117 -15.54 12.99 -2.57
C SER A 117 -15.83 11.56 -3.05
N PRO A 118 -16.93 11.30 -3.79
CA PRO A 118 -17.24 9.96 -4.30
C PRO A 118 -16.09 9.29 -5.05
N LYS A 119 -15.30 10.07 -5.79
CA LYS A 119 -14.09 9.61 -6.47
C LYS A 119 -13.01 9.12 -5.49
N LYS A 120 -12.75 9.89 -4.42
CA LYS A 120 -11.75 9.54 -3.39
C LYS A 120 -12.21 8.33 -2.55
N MET A 121 -13.50 8.24 -2.24
CA MET A 121 -14.08 7.06 -1.59
C MET A 121 -13.92 5.82 -2.46
N LYS A 122 -14.35 5.89 -3.73
CA LYS A 122 -14.20 4.78 -4.67
C LYS A 122 -12.75 4.30 -4.79
N LEU A 123 -11.80 5.22 -4.97
CA LEU A 123 -10.38 4.88 -5.07
C LEU A 123 -9.86 4.17 -3.80
N MET A 124 -10.29 4.62 -2.62
CA MET A 124 -9.92 3.98 -1.35
C MET A 124 -10.52 2.58 -1.25
N ALA A 125 -11.82 2.42 -1.54
CA ALA A 125 -12.50 1.12 -1.53
C ALA A 125 -11.83 0.14 -2.50
N ASP A 126 -11.60 0.56 -3.76
CA ASP A 126 -10.94 -0.26 -4.79
C ASP A 126 -9.55 -0.73 -4.32
N THR A 127 -8.78 0.17 -3.69
CA THR A 127 -7.44 -0.15 -3.17
C THR A 127 -7.50 -1.14 -2.00
N ILE A 128 -8.42 -0.90 -1.05
CA ILE A 128 -8.63 -1.81 0.09
C ILE A 128 -9.03 -3.21 -0.40
N SER A 129 -9.97 -3.28 -1.33
CA SER A 129 -10.42 -4.53 -1.94
C SER A 129 -9.29 -5.27 -2.63
N ALA A 130 -8.46 -4.59 -3.41
CA ALA A 130 -7.33 -5.20 -4.11
C ALA A 130 -6.30 -5.76 -3.12
N VAL A 131 -5.91 -4.96 -2.11
CA VAL A 131 -4.92 -5.37 -1.11
C VAL A 131 -5.43 -6.53 -0.24
N TYR A 132 -6.72 -6.51 0.11
CA TYR A 132 -7.37 -7.62 0.81
C TYR A 132 -7.35 -8.91 -0.03
N LEU A 133 -7.75 -8.83 -1.31
CA LEU A 133 -7.76 -10.00 -2.20
C LEU A 133 -6.35 -10.52 -2.45
N ASP A 134 -5.34 -9.66 -2.58
CA ASP A 134 -3.95 -10.08 -2.70
C ASP A 134 -3.48 -10.84 -1.45
N GLY A 135 -3.90 -10.39 -0.26
CA GLY A 135 -3.65 -11.12 0.98
C GLY A 135 -4.37 -12.47 1.01
N TYR A 136 -5.63 -12.50 0.61
CA TYR A 136 -6.46 -13.71 0.57
C TYR A 136 -5.97 -14.74 -0.45
N GLU A 137 -5.46 -14.30 -1.59
CA GLU A 137 -4.95 -15.17 -2.66
C GLU A 137 -3.44 -15.43 -2.56
N GLY A 138 -2.73 -14.76 -1.65
CA GLY A 138 -1.28 -14.92 -1.48
C GLY A 138 -0.44 -14.27 -2.58
N ARG A 139 -0.96 -13.23 -3.25
CA ARG A 139 -0.25 -12.50 -4.31
C ARG A 139 0.85 -11.61 -3.72
N GLN A 140 2.04 -11.66 -4.32
CA GLN A 140 3.22 -10.93 -3.87
C GLN A 140 3.35 -9.55 -4.47
#